data_AF-A0A254N5C2-F1
#
_entry.id   AF-A0A254N5C2-F1
#
_cell.length_a   1.000
_cell.length_b   1.000
_cell.length_c   1.000
_cell.angle_alpha   90.00
_cell.angle_beta   90.00
_cell.angle_gamma   90.00
#
_symmetry.space_group_name_H-M   'P 1'
#
loop_
_entity.id
_entity.type
_entity.pdbx_description
1 polymer ?
#
loop_
_entity_poly.entity_id
_entity_poly.type
_entity_poly.pdbx_seq_one_letter_code
_entity_poly.pdbx_strand_id
1 'polypeptide(L)' 'MSAVAVQQTVPVGKIKCFGPFGPKYEVGPALRQLDDGDWMVEITMVDSGEKSEYRLSRLTNDPEAC' A
#
# COMPACT_ATOMS: atom_id res chain seq x y z
N MET A 1 -18.35 14.76 17.57
CA MET A 1 -18.46 14.02 16.30
C MET A 1 -17.25 13.08 16.26
N SER A 2 -17.38 11.88 16.79
CA SER A 2 -16.27 10.90 16.81
C SER A 2 -16.10 10.36 15.40
N ALA A 3 -15.00 10.73 14.74
CA ALA A 3 -14.62 10.08 13.50
C ALA A 3 -14.33 8.63 13.81
N VAL A 4 -15.27 7.74 13.43
CA VAL A 4 -14.99 6.32 13.34
C VAL A 4 -13.98 6.22 12.20
N ALA A 5 -12.69 6.24 12.53
CA ALA A 5 -11.66 5.87 11.58
C ALA A 5 -11.99 4.43 11.21
N VAL A 6 -12.60 4.25 10.04
CA VAL A 6 -12.70 2.94 9.40
C VAL A 6 -11.27 2.43 9.43
N GLN A 7 -11.01 1.42 10.23
CA GLN A 7 -9.69 0.83 10.36
C GLN A 7 -9.46 0.12 9.02
N GLN A 8 -9.04 0.89 8.01
CA GLN A 8 -8.76 0.37 6.69
C GLN A 8 -7.63 -0.63 6.89
N THR A 9 -7.96 -1.89 6.71
CA THR A 9 -7.04 -3.00 6.91
C THR A 9 -6.03 -2.96 5.79
N VAL A 10 -4.89 -2.30 6.04
CA VAL A 10 -3.74 -2.39 5.15
C VAL A 10 -3.36 -3.88 5.03
N PRO A 11 -3.28 -4.45 3.82
CA PRO A 11 -3.03 -5.87 3.64
C PRO A 11 -1.53 -6.18 3.77
N VAL A 12 -0.98 -5.95 4.97
CA VAL A 12 0.44 -6.14 5.28
C VAL A 12 0.88 -7.57 4.94
N GLY A 13 2.06 -7.70 4.32
CA GLY A 13 2.67 -8.96 3.89
C GLY A 13 2.15 -9.48 2.54
N LYS A 14 1.15 -8.84 1.91
CA LYS A 14 0.75 -9.21 0.56
C LYS A 14 1.79 -8.74 -0.46
N ILE A 15 1.99 -9.54 -1.50
CA ILE A 15 2.76 -9.13 -2.69
C ILE A 15 1.76 -8.63 -3.74
N LYS A 16 2.06 -7.48 -4.34
CA LYS A 16 1.28 -6.85 -5.41
C LYS A 16 2.21 -6.36 -6.52
N CYS A 17 1.62 -5.96 -7.65
CA CYS A 17 2.39 -5.45 -8.79
C CYS A 17 1.89 -4.06 -9.20
N PHE A 18 2.79 -3.20 -9.66
CA PHE A 18 2.40 -1.91 -10.23
C PHE A 18 1.70 -2.09 -11.58
N GLY A 19 0.39 -2.28 -11.56
CA GLY A 19 -0.38 -2.68 -12.73
C GLY A 19 -0.02 -4.09 -13.23
N PRO A 20 -0.54 -4.51 -14.41
CA PRO A 20 -0.47 -5.90 -14.86
C PRO A 20 0.94 -6.42 -15.21
N PHE A 21 1.88 -5.52 -15.53
CA PHE A 21 3.23 -5.87 -15.99
C PHE A 21 4.34 -5.14 -15.23
N GLY A 22 3.99 -4.47 -14.12
CA GLY A 22 4.97 -3.69 -13.37
C GLY A 22 5.75 -4.51 -12.34
N PRO A 23 6.74 -3.88 -11.70
CA PRO A 23 7.53 -4.51 -10.64
C PRO A 23 6.66 -5.00 -9.47
N LYS A 24 7.14 -6.05 -8.81
CA LYS A 24 6.53 -6.61 -7.60
C LYS A 24 6.98 -5.85 -6.36
N TYR A 25 6.05 -5.67 -5.43
CA TYR A 25 6.32 -5.10 -4.12
C TYR A 25 5.55 -5.84 -3.04
N GLU A 26 6.12 -5.92 -1.84
CA GLU A 26 5.47 -6.38 -0.62
C GLU A 26 4.87 -5.19 0.14
N VAL A 27 3.66 -5.35 0.65
CA VAL A 27 2.94 -4.34 1.43
C VAL A 27 3.44 -4.35 2.87
N GLY A 28 3.97 -3.22 3.33
CA GLY A 28 4.37 -2.97 4.70
C GLY A 28 3.27 -2.29 5.54
N PRO A 29 3.61 -1.80 6.74
CA PRO A 29 2.65 -1.14 7.64
C PRO A 29 2.19 0.22 7.12
N ALA A 30 1.02 0.66 7.59
CA ALA A 30 0.57 2.04 7.42
C ALA A 30 1.53 3.00 8.16
N LEU A 31 1.91 4.10 7.52
CA LEU A 31 2.84 5.09 8.08
C LEU A 31 2.09 6.29 8.68
N ARG A 32 1.26 6.96 7.87
CA ARG A 32 0.51 8.16 8.26
C ARG A 32 -0.72 8.37 7.40
N GLN A 33 -1.72 9.04 7.95
CA GLN A 33 -2.83 9.56 7.19
C GLN A 33 -2.42 10.88 6.49
N LEU A 34 -2.95 11.11 5.29
CA LEU A 34 -2.77 12.32 4.51
C LEU A 34 -3.97 13.27 4.73
N ASP A 35 -3.79 14.55 4.40
CA ASP A 35 -4.81 15.59 4.59
C ASP A 35 -6.10 15.34 3.78
N ASP A 36 -6.02 14.55 2.70
CA ASP A 36 -7.14 14.13 1.86
C ASP A 36 -7.88 12.88 2.41
N GLY A 37 -7.44 12.35 3.55
CA GLY A 37 -8.01 11.17 4.20
C GLY A 37 -7.46 9.85 3.70
N ASP A 38 -6.58 9.84 2.68
CA ASP A 38 -5.86 8.65 2.21
C ASP A 38 -4.74 8.26 3.19
N TRP A 39 -4.19 7.06 3.02
CA TRP A 39 -3.10 6.56 3.85
C TRP A 39 -1.82 6.38 3.05
N MET A 40 -0.71 6.77 3.66
CA MET A 40 0.61 6.39 3.18
C MET A 40 1.04 5.08 3.84
N VAL A 41 1.53 4.15 3.03
CA VAL A 41 1.92 2.79 3.42
C VAL A 41 3.36 2.56 2.99
N GLU A 42 4.16 1.87 3.80
CA GLU A 42 5.47 1.40 3.37
C GLU A 42 5.30 0.25 2.37
N ILE A 43 6.05 0.25 1.28
CA ILE A 43 6.18 -0.90 0.37
C ILE A 43 7.65 -1.27 0.24
N THR A 44 7.93 -2.55 0.02
CA THR A 44 9.28 -3.05 -0.27
C THR A 44 9.30 -3.68 -1.63
N MET A 45 10.13 -3.17 -2.55
CA MET A 45 10.31 -3.75 -3.88
C MET A 45 10.90 -5.15 -3.74
N VAL A 46 10.25 -6.17 -4.29
CA VAL A 46 10.65 -7.58 -4.09
C VAL A 46 12.02 -7.85 -4.70
N ASP A 47 12.31 -7.27 -5.87
CA ASP A 47 13.53 -7.56 -6.62
C ASP A 47 14.77 -6.87 -6.05
N SER A 48 14.63 -5.67 -5.47
CA SER A 48 15.76 -4.86 -4.98
C SER A 48 15.82 -4.75 -3.45
N GLY A 49 14.75 -5.06 -2.73
CA GLY A 49 14.61 -4.77 -1.30
C GLY A 49 14.46 -3.28 -0.98
N GLU A 50 14.34 -2.42 -1.99
CA GLU A 50 14.18 -0.98 -1.80
C GLU A 50 12.85 -0.67 -1.12
N LYS A 51 12.89 0.18 -0.09
CA LYS A 51 11.70 0.66 0.60
C LYS A 51 11.23 1.97 0.03
N SER A 52 9.93 2.12 -0.12
CA SER A 52 9.30 3.35 -0.60
C SER A 52 7.94 3.54 0.07
N GLU A 53 7.40 4.76 -0.06
CA GLU A 53 6.07 5.10 0.42
C GLU A 53 5.05 5.05 -0.73
N TYR A 54 3.89 4.45 -0.50
CA TYR A 54 2.83 4.35 -1.51
C TYR A 54 1.44 4.58 -0.92
N ARG A 55 0.56 5.17 -1.73
CA ARG A 55 -0.82 5.49 -1.31
C ARG A 55 -1.66 4.22 -1.24
N LEU A 56 -2.37 4.02 -0.13
CA LEU A 56 -3.27 2.89 0.09
C LEU A 56 -4.35 2.83 -0.98
N SER A 57 -4.94 3.97 -1.34
CA SER A 57 -5.95 4.05 -2.41
C SER A 57 -5.47 3.50 -3.75
N ARG A 58 -4.20 3.72 -4.10
CA ARG A 58 -3.60 3.17 -5.35
C ARG A 58 -3.30 1.69 -5.20
N LEU A 59 -2.64 1.33 -4.11
CA LEU A 59 -2.33 -0.05 -3.75
C LEU A 59 -3.57 -0.93 -3.81
N THR A 60 -4.72 -0.50 -3.30
CA THR A 60 -5.97 -1.29 -3.33
C THR A 60 -6.39 -1.68 -4.75
N ASN A 61 -6.11 -0.83 -5.75
CA ASN A 61 -6.47 -1.07 -7.15
C ASN A 61 -5.43 -1.89 -7.93
N ASP A 62 -4.22 -2.04 -7.41
CA ASP A 62 -3.18 -2.84 -8.05
C ASP A 62 -3.56 -4.34 -8.03
N PRO A 63 -3.18 -5.11 -9.07
CA PRO A 63 -3.40 -6.55 -9.09
C PRO A 63 -2.55 -7.26 -8.03
N GLU A 64 -3.10 -8.33 -7.45
CA GLU A 64 -2.36 -9.24 -6.56
C GLU A 64 -1.42 -10.17 -7.34
N ALA A 65 -1.66 -10.35 -8.64
CA ALA A 65 -0.89 -11.23 -9.51
C ALA A 65 -0.42 -10.46 -10.75
N CYS A 66 0.90 -10.41 -10.92
CA CYS A 66 1.57 -10.46 -12.21
C CYS A 66 2.10 -11.89 -12.38
#